data_AF-A0A2A6JH97-F1
#
_entry.id   AF-A0A2A6JH97-F1
#
_cell.length_a   1.000
_cell.length_b   1.000
_cell.length_c   1.000
_cell.angle_alpha   90.00
_cell.angle_beta   90.00
_cell.angle_gamma   90.00
#
_symmetry.space_group_name_H-M   'P 1'
#
loop_
_entity.id
_entity.type
_entity.pdbx_description
1 polymer ?
#
loop_
_entity_poly.entity_id
_entity_poly.type
_entity_poly.pdbx_seq_one_letter_code
_entity_poly.pdbx_strand_id
1 'polypeptide(L)' 'MIMRNAMPLFESSELASVTAQCEELLKKLQRGGVDAQTRLRREQRLRQLRAEQMRLEVQLGLGARQ' A
#
# COMPACT_ATOMS: atom_id res chain seq x y z
N MET A 1 9.37 27.28 8.59
CA MET A 1 8.68 27.73 7.36
C MET A 1 7.95 26.52 6.81
N ILE A 2 6.64 26.39 7.08
CA ILE A 2 5.85 25.28 6.56
C ILE A 2 5.65 25.60 5.08
N MET A 3 6.46 25.00 4.21
CA MET A 3 6.15 24.98 2.79
C MET A 3 4.81 24.26 2.68
N ARG A 4 3.75 25.03 2.51
CA ARG A 4 2.52 24.58 1.86
C ARG A 4 2.87 24.30 0.40
N ASN A 5 3.71 23.28 0.19
CA ASN A 5 3.65 22.54 -1.07
C ASN A 5 2.21 22.04 -1.09
N ALA A 6 1.47 22.36 -2.14
CA ALA A 6 0.17 21.76 -2.38
C ALA A 6 0.38 20.24 -2.47
N MET A 7 0.36 19.55 -1.32
CA MET A 7 0.51 18.11 -1.28
C MET A 7 -0.75 17.55 -1.93
N PRO A 8 -0.59 16.70 -2.94
CA PRO A 8 -1.56 16.57 -4.01
C PRO A 8 -2.69 15.70 -3.48
N LEU A 9 -3.93 16.18 -3.59
CA LEU A 9 -5.12 15.34 -3.41
C LEU A 9 -4.99 13.99 -4.17
N PHE A 10 -4.25 14.01 -5.29
CA PHE A 10 -3.90 12.87 -6.10
C PHE A 10 -3.07 11.79 -5.36
N GLU A 11 -1.94 12.15 -4.75
CA GLU A 11 -1.08 11.17 -4.04
C GLU A 11 -1.76 10.62 -2.78
N SER A 12 -2.61 11.41 -2.10
CA SER A 12 -3.42 10.89 -0.99
C SER A 12 -4.50 9.88 -1.44
N SER A 13 -5.06 10.06 -2.64
CA SER A 13 -6.02 9.13 -3.24
C SER A 13 -5.32 7.86 -3.72
N GLU A 14 -4.12 7.97 -4.30
CA GLU A 14 -3.29 6.83 -4.68
C GLU A 14 -2.87 6.02 -3.45
N LEU A 15 -2.43 6.66 -2.37
CA LEU A 15 -2.10 5.98 -1.13
C LEU A 15 -3.32 5.23 -0.56
N ALA A 16 -4.51 5.84 -0.58
CA ALA A 16 -5.74 5.20 -0.14
C ALA A 16 -6.10 3.99 -1.01
N SER A 17 -5.94 4.09 -2.34
CA SER A 17 -6.17 3.00 -3.28
C SER A 17 -5.20 1.82 -3.06
N VAL A 18 -3.90 2.10 -2.89
CA VAL A 18 -2.88 1.08 -2.61
C VAL A 18 -3.16 0.41 -1.26
N THR A 19 -3.55 1.17 -0.25
CA THR A 19 -3.94 0.65 1.07
C THR A 19 -5.15 -0.28 0.98
N ALA A 20 -6.20 0.12 0.25
CA ALA A 20 -7.37 -0.71 0.03
C ALA A 20 -7.04 -2.03 -0.72
N GLN A 21 -6.15 -1.97 -1.71
CA GLN A 21 -5.67 -3.16 -2.42
C GLN A 21 -4.88 -4.11 -1.50
N CYS A 22 -4.04 -3.56 -0.63
CA CYS A 22 -3.33 -4.33 0.41
C CYS A 22 -4.31 -5.04 1.35
N GLU A 23 -5.33 -4.34 1.85
CA GLU A 23 -6.35 -4.91 2.73
C GLU A 23 -7.17 -6.01 2.05
N GLU A 24 -7.54 -5.80 0.79
CA GLU A 24 -8.29 -6.80 0.02
C GLU A 24 -7.46 -8.06 -0.21
N LEU A 25 -6.18 -7.92 -0.54
CA LEU A 25 -5.24 -9.03 -0.67
C LEU A 25 -5.03 -9.77 0.65
N LEU A 26 -4.92 -9.06 1.77
CA LEU A 26 -4.84 -9.65 3.10
C LEU A 26 -6.11 -10.45 3.45
N LYS A 27 -7.30 -9.90 3.19
CA LYS A 27 -8.57 -10.61 3.37
C LYS A 27 -8.63 -11.88 2.51
N LYS A 28 -8.14 -11.82 1.26
CA LYS A 28 -8.04 -12.98 0.35
C LYS A 28 -7.02 -14.02 0.80
N LEU A 29 -5.95 -13.61 1.48
CA LEU A 29 -4.96 -14.53 2.08
C LEU A 29 -5.50 -15.18 3.36
N GLN A 30 -6.20 -14.42 4.20
CA GLN A 30 -6.81 -14.91 5.44
C GLN A 30 -7.97 -15.88 5.21
N ARG A 31 -8.79 -15.67 4.17
CA ARG A 31 -9.90 -16.57 3.83
C ARG A 31 -9.45 -18.00 3.48
N GLY A 32 -8.19 -18.20 3.10
CA GLY A 32 -7.70 -19.52 2.69
C GLY A 32 -8.39 -20.06 1.43
N GLY A 33 -8.29 -21.37 1.19
CA GLY A 33 -8.99 -22.04 0.09
C GLY A 33 -8.37 -21.85 -1.31
N VAL A 34 -7.11 -21.40 -1.38
CA VAL A 34 -6.37 -21.27 -2.64
C VAL A 34 -5.08 -22.08 -2.61
N ASP A 35 -4.67 -22.55 -3.79
CA ASP A 35 -3.45 -23.31 -3.99
C ASP A 35 -2.19 -22.57 -3.48
N ALA A 36 -1.17 -23.34 -3.06
CA ALA A 36 0.09 -22.82 -2.54
C ALA A 36 0.78 -21.84 -3.49
N GLN A 37 0.75 -22.11 -4.80
CA GLN A 37 1.32 -21.21 -5.81
C GLN A 37 0.52 -19.90 -5.90
N THR A 38 -0.81 -19.99 -5.83
CA THR A 38 -1.69 -18.81 -5.85
C THR A 38 -1.49 -17.96 -4.59
N ARG A 39 -1.30 -18.61 -3.43
CA ARG A 39 -0.96 -17.94 -2.17
C ARG A 39 0.38 -17.22 -2.28
N LEU A 40 1.43 -17.89 -2.77
CA LEU A 40 2.76 -17.30 -3.01
C LEU A 40 2.70 -16.06 -3.92
N ARG A 41 1.95 -16.13 -5.02
CA ARG A 41 1.76 -14.98 -5.92
C ARG A 41 1.07 -13.81 -5.22
N ARG A 42 0.05 -14.07 -4.40
CA ARG A 42 -0.65 -13.04 -3.61
C ARG A 42 0.26 -12.41 -2.55
N GLU A 43 1.08 -13.22 -1.86
CA GLU A 43 2.05 -12.74 -0.89
C GLU A 43 3.15 -11.89 -1.57
N GLN A 44 3.63 -12.29 -2.74
CA GLN A 44 4.58 -11.50 -3.52
C GLN A 44 3.97 -10.17 -3.98
N ARG A 45 2.72 -10.19 -4.44
CA ARG A 45 1.98 -8.97 -4.83
C ARG A 45 1.79 -8.03 -3.64
N LEU A 46 1.46 -8.57 -2.46
CA LEU A 46 1.34 -7.78 -1.23
C LEU A 46 2.65 -7.09 -0.85
N ARG A 47 3.80 -7.75 -1.00
CA ARG A 47 5.12 -7.13 -0.76
C ARG A 47 5.39 -5.97 -1.72
N GLN A 48 5.04 -6.12 -2.99
CA GLN A 48 5.18 -5.05 -3.99
C GLN A 48 4.32 -3.83 -3.64
N LEU A 49 3.03 -4.06 -3.31
CA LEU A 49 2.11 -2.99 -2.93
C LEU A 49 2.53 -2.29 -1.63
N ARG A 50 3.08 -3.01 -0.64
CA ARG A 50 3.63 -2.38 0.57
C ARG A 50 4.86 -1.51 0.28
N ALA A 51 5.72 -1.93 -0.64
CA ALA A 51 6.86 -1.11 -1.05
C ALA A 51 6.40 0.16 -1.78
N GLU A 52 5.34 0.07 -2.59
CA GLU A 52 4.69 1.21 -3.25
C GLU A 52 4.03 2.14 -2.23
N GLN A 53 3.32 1.59 -1.25
CA GLN A 53 2.74 2.34 -0.14
C GLN A 53 3.81 3.14 0.62
N MET A 54 4.91 2.49 1.00
CA MET A 54 6.02 3.16 1.70
C MET A 54 6.65 4.28 0.85
N ARG A 55 6.77 4.08 -0.47
CA ARG A 55 7.27 5.13 -1.37
C ARG A 55 6.34 6.34 -1.40
N LEU A 56 5.03 6.11 -1.52
CA LEU A 56 4.02 7.16 -1.47
C LEU A 56 4.01 7.88 -0.12
N GLU A 57 4.12 7.15 1.00
CA GLU A 57 4.21 7.73 2.35
C GLU A 57 5.45 8.61 2.52
N VAL A 58 6.60 8.19 1.96
CA VAL A 58 7.83 9.00 1.96
C VAL A 58 7.68 10.25 1.09
N GLN A 59 7.10 10.13 -0.11
CA GLN A 59 6.84 11.27 -1.01
C GLN A 59 5.89 12.30 -0.38
N LEU A 60 4.86 11.83 0.32
CA LEU A 60 3.90 12.65 1.06
C LEU A 60 4.47 13.22 2.37
N GLY A 61 5.74 12.94 2.72
CA GLY A 61 6.34 13.40 3.97
C GLY A 61 5.67 12.80 5.23
N LEU A 62 4.87 11.75 5.06
CA LEU A 62 4.20 11.01 6.14
C LEU A 62 5.13 9.97 6.78
N GLY A 63 6.23 9.62 6.12
CA GLY A 63 7.23 8.63 6.54
C GLY A 63 8.04 8.95 7.80
N ALA A 64 7.68 9.97 8.59
CA ALA A 64 8.36 10.37 9.82
C ALA A 64 7.70 9.85 11.12
N ARG A 65 6.81 8.85 11.05
CA ARG A 65 6.28 8.18 12.24
C ARG A 65 6.59 6.69 12.23
N GLN A 66 7.83 6.36 12.59
CA GLN A 66 8.18 5.14 13.29
C GLN A 66 9.11 5.50 14.45
#